data_AF-A0A264W7I4-F1
#
_entry.id   AF-A0A264W7I4-F1
#
_cell.length_a   1.000
_cell.length_b   1.000
_cell.length_c   1.000
_cell.angle_alpha   90.00
_cell.angle_beta   90.00
_cell.angle_gamma   90.00
#
_symmetry.space_group_name_H-M   'P 1'
#
loop_
_entity.id
_entity.type
_entity.pdbx_description
1 polymer ?
#
loop_
_entity_poly.entity_id
_entity_poly.type
_entity_poly.pdbx_seq_one_letter_code
_entity_poly.pdbx_strand_id
1 'polypeptide(L)'
;EVGYRAVSIGFPIFTLGALIFAMIWAQLAWTRFWGWDPKEVWALITFLFYAAYLHLRLSRGWHGEKSAWLAVIGFAIIMFNL
;
A
#
# COMPACT_ATOMS: atom_id res chain seq x y z
N GLU A 1 -10.40 -10.14 -15.21
CA GLU A 1 -11.14 -10.47 -13.98
C GLU A 1 -10.32 -10.98 -12.79
N VAL A 2 -9.60 -12.11 -12.90
CA VAL A 2 -9.11 -12.88 -11.72
C VAL A 2 -8.17 -12.08 -10.81
N GLY A 3 -7.22 -11.34 -11.39
CA GLY A 3 -6.28 -10.52 -10.60
C GLY A 3 -6.95 -9.37 -9.83
N TYR A 4 -8.04 -8.79 -10.36
CA TYR A 4 -8.78 -7.75 -9.65
C TYR A 4 -9.49 -8.31 -8.42
N ARG A 5 -10.16 -9.47 -8.55
CA ARG A 5 -10.84 -10.14 -7.43
C ARG A 5 -9.85 -10.58 -6.35
N ALA A 6 -8.69 -11.09 -6.76
CA ALA A 6 -7.62 -11.46 -5.85
C ALA A 6 -7.10 -10.25 -5.06
N VAL A 7 -6.87 -9.11 -5.72
CA VAL A 7 -6.39 -7.89 -5.06
C VAL A 7 -7.48 -7.23 -4.19
N SER A 8 -8.74 -7.25 -4.61
CA SER A 8 -9.84 -6.70 -3.80
C SER A 8 -10.06 -7.48 -2.49
N ILE A 9 -9.78 -8.79 -2.49
CA ILE A 9 -9.84 -9.62 -1.27
C ILE A 9 -8.52 -9.54 -0.49
N GLY A 10 -7.39 -9.53 -1.20
CA GLY A 10 -6.06 -9.46 -0.59
C GLY A 10 -5.78 -8.14 0.10
N PHE A 11 -6.32 -7.02 -0.38
CA PHE A 11 -6.08 -5.69 0.19
C PHE A 11 -6.58 -5.53 1.64
N PRO A 12 -7.84 -5.87 2.00
CA PRO A 12 -8.27 -5.81 3.40
C PRO A 12 -7.51 -6.80 4.28
N ILE A 13 -7.17 -8.00 3.77
CA ILE A 13 -6.36 -8.98 4.51
C ILE A 13 -4.96 -8.42 4.79
N PHE A 14 -4.33 -7.81 3.78
CA PHE A 14 -3.03 -7.14 3.92
C PHE A 14 -3.10 -5.98 4.90
N THR A 15 -4.16 -5.17 4.85
CA THR A 15 -4.36 -4.04 5.75
C THR A 15 -4.46 -4.50 7.21
N LEU A 16 -5.25 -5.55 7.48
CA LEU A 16 -5.38 -6.11 8.82
C LEU A 16 -4.06 -6.72 9.30
N GLY A 17 -3.39 -7.53 8.46
CA GLY A 17 -2.14 -8.20 8.79
C GLY A 17 -0.94 -7.28 8.93
N ALA A 18 -0.61 -6.59 7.84
CA ALA A 18 0.64 -5.86 7.69
C ALA A 18 0.62 -4.46 8.33
N LEU A 19 -0.55 -3.86 8.57
CA LEU A 19 -0.67 -2.59 9.28
C LEU A 19 -1.23 -2.79 10.70
N ILE A 20 -2.47 -3.27 10.84
CA ILE A 20 -3.12 -3.26 12.16
C ILE A 20 -2.45 -4.23 13.14
N PHE A 21 -2.30 -5.50 12.78
CA PHE A 21 -1.63 -6.48 13.65
C PHE A 21 -0.15 -6.16 13.85
N ALA A 22 0.52 -5.60 12.83
CA ALA A 22 1.90 -5.14 12.95
C ALA A 22 2.05 -3.99 13.97
N MET A 23 1.16 -2.99 13.96
CA MET A 23 1.16 -1.88 14.93
C MET A 23 0.85 -2.35 16.35
N ILE A 24 -0.07 -3.30 16.52
CA ILE A 24 -0.37 -3.91 17.83
C ILE A 24 0.86 -4.64 18.36
N TRP A 25 1.55 -5.40 17.51
CA TRP A 25 2.75 -6.13 17.91
C TRP A 25 3.92 -5.18 18.20
N ALA A 26 4.10 -4.13 17.41
CA ALA A 26 5.11 -3.10 17.66
C ALA A 26 4.92 -2.43 19.04
N GLN A 27 3.67 -2.18 19.44
CA GLN A 27 3.35 -1.67 20.77
C GLN A 27 3.73 -2.65 21.88
N LEU A 28 3.50 -3.95 21.66
CA LEU A 28 3.88 -4.99 22.63
C LEU A 28 5.40 -5.21 22.72
N ALA A 29 6.12 -5.11 21.60
CA ALA A 29 7.55 -5.39 21.54
C ALA A 29 8.42 -4.20 21.93
N TRP A 30 8.02 -2.98 21.53
CA TRP A 30 8.85 -1.78 21.61
C TRP A 30 8.13 -0.57 22.21
N THR A 31 6.92 -0.75 22.75
CA THR A 31 6.11 0.31 23.40
C THR A 31 5.84 1.52 22.50
N ARG A 32 5.88 1.29 21.18
CA ARG A 32 5.56 2.29 20.15
C ARG A 32 4.70 1.64 19.07
N PHE A 33 3.69 2.37 18.59
CA PHE A 33 2.83 1.87 17.51
C PHE A 33 3.47 1.96 16.12
N TRP A 34 4.45 2.86 15.96
CA TRP A 34 5.16 3.09 14.71
C TRP A 34 6.53 3.71 15.00
N GLY A 35 7.57 3.12 14.47
CA GLY A 35 8.97 3.51 14.63
C GLY A 35 9.67 4.00 13.36
N TRP A 36 9.00 4.02 12.20
CA TRP A 36 9.64 4.30 10.89
C TRP A 36 10.76 3.31 10.54
N ASP A 37 10.71 2.11 11.13
CA ASP A 37 11.66 1.07 10.79
C ASP A 37 11.46 0.64 9.34
N PRO A 38 12.50 0.16 8.62
CA PRO A 38 12.39 -0.22 7.22
C PRO A 38 11.18 -1.14 6.95
N LYS A 39 10.88 -2.09 7.84
CA LYS A 39 9.71 -2.98 7.72
C LYS A 39 8.37 -2.25 7.70
N GLU A 40 8.20 -1.25 8.57
CA GLU A 40 6.97 -0.48 8.69
C GLU A 40 6.80 0.44 7.48
N VAL A 41 7.88 1.10 7.05
CA VAL A 41 7.90 1.93 5.85
C VAL A 41 7.53 1.11 4.60
N TRP A 42 8.10 -0.09 4.44
CA TRP A 42 7.77 -0.98 3.33
C TRP A 42 6.32 -1.49 3.36
N ALA A 43 5.77 -1.74 4.56
CA ALA A 43 4.35 -2.09 4.71
C ALA A 43 3.44 -0.93 4.27
N LEU A 44 3.80 0.31 4.63
CA LEU A 44 3.08 1.52 4.22
C LEU A 44 3.16 1.76 2.70
N ILE A 45 4.35 1.61 2.09
CA ILE A 45 4.54 1.74 0.64
C ILE A 45 3.68 0.70 -0.10
N THR A 46 3.69 -0.54 0.36
CA THR A 46 2.92 -1.63 -0.25
C THR A 46 1.41 -1.38 -0.11
N PHE A 47 0.97 -0.87 1.05
CA PHE A 47 -0.42 -0.45 1.25
C PHE A 47 -0.82 0.66 0.29
N LEU A 48 -0.01 1.72 0.16
CA LEU A 48 -0.27 2.84 -0.76
C LEU A 48 -0.31 2.38 -2.21
N PHE A 49 0.56 1.45 -2.60
CA PHE A 49 0.56 0.87 -3.94
C PHE A 49 -0.74 0.11 -4.25
N TYR A 50 -1.18 -0.79 -3.35
CA TYR A 50 -2.44 -1.51 -3.54
C TYR A 50 -3.66 -0.59 -3.44
N ALA A 51 -3.64 0.41 -2.56
CA ALA A 51 -4.70 1.40 -2.43
C ALA A 51 -4.82 2.24 -3.71
N ALA A 52 -3.69 2.70 -4.27
CA ALA A 52 -3.66 3.41 -5.55
C ALA A 52 -4.16 2.53 -6.70
N TYR A 53 -3.70 1.28 -6.75
CA TYR A 53 -4.14 0.30 -7.76
C TYR A 53 -5.66 0.07 -7.71
N LEU A 54 -6.22 -0.14 -6.52
CA LEU A 54 -7.67 -0.29 -6.33
C LEU A 54 -8.43 1.01 -6.61
N HIS A 55 -7.94 2.16 -6.16
CA HIS A 55 -8.57 3.46 -6.35
C HIS A 55 -8.63 3.85 -7.84
N LEU A 56 -7.55 3.64 -8.58
CA LEU A 56 -7.46 3.89 -10.01
C LEU A 56 -8.38 2.94 -10.81
N ARG A 57 -8.54 1.70 -10.35
CA ARG A 57 -9.43 0.70 -10.98
C ARG A 57 -10.90 0.97 -10.69
N LEU A 58 -11.25 1.31 -9.44
CA LEU A 58 -12.64 1.47 -8.97
C LEU A 58 -13.21 2.84 -9.30
N SER A 59 -12.41 3.91 -9.22
CA SER A 59 -12.91 5.29 -9.34
C SER A 59 -13.23 5.71 -10.78
N ARG A 60 -12.66 5.06 -11.80
CA ARG A 60 -12.67 5.65 -13.15
C ARG A 60 -12.99 4.75 -14.33
N GLY A 61 -13.17 3.43 -14.17
CA GLY A 61 -13.34 2.54 -15.33
C GLY A 61 -12.25 2.76 -16.40
N TRP A 62 -11.05 3.17 -15.96
CA TRP A 62 -10.06 3.77 -16.82
C TRP A 62 -9.23 2.70 -17.53
N HIS A 63 -9.28 2.74 -18.86
CA HIS A 63 -8.22 2.24 -19.71
C HIS A 63 -7.00 3.20 -19.62
N GLY A 64 -5.83 2.66 -19.27
CA GLY A 64 -4.53 3.15 -19.74
C GLY A 64 -3.90 4.37 -19.05
N GLU A 65 -3.74 5.47 -19.80
CA GLU A 65 -2.52 6.30 -19.78
C GLU A 65 -2.36 7.23 -18.56
N LYS A 66 -3.45 7.75 -18.02
CA LYS A 66 -3.40 8.77 -16.97
C LYS A 66 -3.16 8.17 -15.57
N SER A 67 -3.47 6.88 -15.40
CA SER A 67 -3.17 6.10 -14.19
C SER A 67 -1.68 5.75 -14.10
N ALA A 68 -1.04 5.51 -15.25
CA ALA A 68 0.38 5.20 -15.33
C ALA A 68 1.25 6.43 -14.98
N TRP A 69 0.85 7.63 -15.44
CA TRP A 69 1.55 8.86 -15.09
C TRP A 69 1.54 9.19 -13.59
N LEU A 70 0.45 8.90 -12.89
CA LEU A 70 0.38 9.10 -11.44
C LEU A 70 1.27 8.11 -10.68
N ALA A 71 1.36 6.87 -11.16
CA ALA A 71 2.24 5.85 -10.60
C ALA A 71 3.73 6.16 -10.86
N VAL A 72 4.07 6.70 -12.04
CA VAL A 72 5.43 7.13 -12.40
C VAL A 72 5.87 8.32 -11.54
N ILE A 73 5.01 9.30 -11.30
CA ILE A 73 5.30 10.43 -10.41
C ILE A 73 5.45 9.95 -8.96
N GLY A 74 4.56 9.06 -8.49
CA GLY A 74 4.67 8.46 -7.16
C GLY A 74 5.96 7.65 -6.97
N PHE A 75 6.38 6.91 -8.00
CA PHE A 75 7.63 6.13 -7.98
C PHE A 75 8.88 7.04 -7.99
N ALA A 76 8.87 8.11 -8.78
CA ALA A 76 9.98 9.07 -8.83
C ALA A 76 10.20 9.78 -7.49
N ILE A 77 9.12 10.09 -6.75
CA ILE A 77 9.20 10.70 -5.42
C ILE A 77 9.78 9.74 -4.39
N ILE A 78 9.43 8.45 -4.46
CA ILE A 78 9.98 7.42 -3.56
C ILE A 78 11.46 7.15 -3.87
N MET A 79 11.86 7.15 -5.14
CA MET A 79 13.27 6.96 -5.53
C MET A 79 14.19 8.10 -5.07
N PHE A 80 13.68 9.34 -5.02
CA PHE A 80 14.46 10.47 -4.51
C PHE A 80 14.56 10.52 -2.98
N ASN A 81 13.76 9.70 -2.29
CA ASN A 81 13.74 9.62 -0.83
C ASN A 81 14.45 8.36 -0.29
N LEU A 82 15.16 7.61 -1.15
CA LEU A 82 16.00 6.48 -0.77
C LEU A 82 17.44 6.93 -0.50
#